data_AF-A0AAV5AQ96-F1
#
_entry.id   AF-A0AAV5AQ96-F1
#
_cell.length_a   1.000
_cell.length_b   1.000
_cell.length_c   1.000
_cell.angle_alpha   90.00
_cell.angle_beta   90.00
_cell.angle_gamma   90.00
#
_symmetry.space_group_name_H-M   'P 1'
#
loop_
_entity.id
_entity.type
_entity.pdbx_description
1 polymer ?
#
loop_
_entity_poly.entity_id
_entity_poly.type
_entity_poly.pdbx_seq_one_letter_code
_entity_poly.pdbx_strand_id
1 'polypeptide(L)'
;MKPITLQQVLDDAFLWGKVFNFCLERGISVSPDPIGYNQIRLIVNNNGKRTIGKEVYTNQNFGDKLREIYVHIYNKMNKNN
;
A
#
# COMPACT_ATOMS: atom_id res chain seq x y z
N MET A 1 -15.75 9.88 5.84
CA MET A 1 -16.06 8.66 5.04
C MET A 1 -15.90 7.42 5.94
N LYS A 2 -16.60 6.31 5.68
CA LYS A 2 -16.43 5.07 6.47
C LYS A 2 -15.09 4.38 6.12
N PRO A 3 -14.41 3.75 7.09
CA PRO A 3 -13.21 2.96 6.81
C PRO A 3 -13.54 1.76 5.91
N ILE A 4 -12.64 1.45 4.99
CA ILE A 4 -12.76 0.32 4.04
C ILE A 4 -11.80 -0.81 4.44
N THR A 5 -12.16 -2.05 4.15
CA THR A 5 -11.30 -3.22 4.43
C THR A 5 -10.45 -3.60 3.23
N LEU A 6 -9.36 -4.34 3.46
CA LEU A 6 -8.56 -4.91 2.39
C LEU A 6 -9.40 -5.83 1.49
N GLN A 7 -10.26 -6.67 2.08
CA GLN A 7 -11.12 -7.59 1.31
C GLN A 7 -12.03 -6.83 0.33
N GLN A 8 -12.67 -5.76 0.78
CA GLN A 8 -13.50 -4.91 -0.09
C GLN A 8 -12.70 -4.34 -1.27
N VAL A 9 -11.44 -3.99 -1.04
CA VAL A 9 -10.55 -3.45 -2.09
C VAL A 9 -10.06 -4.55 -3.04
N LEU A 10 -9.86 -5.77 -2.55
CA LEU A 10 -9.52 -6.92 -3.37
C LEU A 10 -10.69 -7.35 -4.27
N ASP A 11 -11.92 -7.23 -3.76
CA ASP A 11 -13.13 -7.62 -4.49
C ASP A 11 -13.60 -6.56 -5.49
N ASP A 12 -13.19 -5.29 -5.33
CA ASP A 12 -13.59 -4.17 -6.17
C ASP A 12 -12.37 -3.41 -6.75
N ALA A 13 -12.10 -3.67 -8.04
CA ALA A 13 -11.02 -3.02 -8.78
C ALA A 13 -11.18 -1.49 -8.89
N PHE A 14 -12.42 -0.99 -8.92
CA PHE A 14 -12.69 0.44 -8.95
C PHE A 14 -12.36 1.08 -7.60
N LEU A 15 -12.68 0.40 -6.51
CA LEU A 15 -12.28 0.83 -5.17
C LEU A 15 -10.76 0.86 -5.02
N TRP A 16 -10.05 -0.16 -5.52
CA TRP A 16 -8.58 -0.16 -5.56
C TRP A 16 -8.03 1.07 -6.29
N GLY A 17 -8.55 1.38 -7.48
CA GLY A 17 -8.13 2.56 -8.26
C GLY A 17 -8.29 3.87 -7.48
N LYS A 18 -9.39 4.04 -6.73
CA LYS A 18 -9.61 5.21 -5.88
C LYS A 18 -8.60 5.33 -4.74
N VAL A 19 -8.37 4.23 -4.01
CA VAL A 19 -7.43 4.20 -2.89
C VAL A 19 -6.01 4.51 -3.36
N PHE A 20 -5.62 3.89 -4.47
CA PHE A 20 -4.31 4.08 -5.08
C PHE A 20 -4.11 5.53 -5.53
N ASN A 21 -5.04 6.09 -6.31
CA ASN A 21 -4.97 7.47 -6.79
C ASN A 21 -4.97 8.48 -5.65
N PHE A 22 -5.82 8.29 -4.62
CA PHE A 22 -5.83 9.16 -3.43
C PHE A 22 -4.46 9.27 -2.76
N CYS A 23 -3.74 8.14 -2.66
CA CYS A 23 -2.41 8.11 -2.05
C CYS A 23 -1.37 8.76 -2.97
N LEU A 24 -1.42 8.48 -4.28
CA LEU A 24 -0.51 9.08 -5.26
C LEU A 24 -0.64 10.61 -5.31
N GLU A 25 -1.85 11.15 -5.33
CA GLU A 25 -2.12 12.60 -5.30
C GLU A 25 -1.53 13.30 -4.07
N ARG A 26 -1.24 12.54 -3.00
CA ARG A 26 -0.62 13.01 -1.75
C ARG A 26 0.87 12.71 -1.66
N GLY A 27 1.48 12.28 -2.77
CA GLY A 27 2.90 11.95 -2.85
C GLY A 27 3.26 10.66 -2.11
N ILE A 28 2.30 9.75 -1.89
CA ILE A 28 2.52 8.48 -1.20
C ILE A 28 2.53 7.34 -2.20
N SER A 29 3.60 6.56 -2.20
CA SER A 29 3.69 5.33 -2.99
C SER A 29 4.30 4.19 -2.19
N VAL A 30 3.91 2.97 -2.54
CA VAL A 30 4.48 1.73 -2.00
C VAL A 30 5.05 0.94 -3.17
N SER A 31 6.33 0.58 -3.09
CA SER A 31 7.04 -0.11 -4.16
C SER A 31 7.77 -1.35 -3.64
N PRO A 32 7.84 -2.44 -4.43
CA PRO A 32 8.68 -3.58 -4.10
C PRO A 32 10.17 -3.24 -4.24
N ASP A 33 10.98 -3.78 -3.33
CA ASP A 33 12.44 -3.75 -3.32
C ASP A 33 12.97 -5.19 -3.30
N PRO A 34 13.40 -5.73 -4.45
CA PRO A 34 13.94 -7.08 -4.51
C PRO A 34 15.29 -7.13 -3.80
N ILE A 35 15.42 -8.00 -2.80
CA ILE A 35 16.65 -8.18 -2.03
C ILE A 35 17.29 -9.56 -2.20
N GLY A 36 16.64 -10.43 -2.95
CA GLY A 36 17.11 -11.79 -3.20
C GLY A 36 16.13 -12.56 -4.07
N TYR A 37 16.43 -13.85 -4.28
CA TYR A 37 15.53 -14.73 -5.02
C TYR A 37 14.22 -14.93 -4.25
N ASN A 38 13.11 -14.49 -4.85
CA ASN A 38 11.78 -14.54 -4.24
C ASN A 38 11.70 -13.87 -2.85
N GLN A 39 12.54 -12.85 -2.63
CA GLN A 39 12.61 -12.06 -1.40
C GLN A 39 12.45 -10.58 -1.75
N ILE A 40 11.32 -10.01 -1.33
CA ILE A 40 10.91 -8.64 -1.61
C ILE A 40 10.64 -7.94 -0.28
N ARG A 41 11.20 -6.75 -0.07
CA ARG A 41 10.72 -5.84 0.96
C ARG A 41 9.84 -4.77 0.31
N LEU A 42 8.97 -4.15 1.10
CA LEU A 42 8.18 -3.02 0.63
C LEU A 42 8.79 -1.71 1.11
N ILE A 43 8.89 -0.75 0.22
CA ILE A 43 9.34 0.61 0.51
C ILE A 43 8.13 1.53 0.43
N VAL A 44 7.90 2.30 1.49
CA VAL A 44 6.92 3.37 1.49
C VAL A 44 7.64 4.68 1.23
N ASN A 45 7.31 5.34 0.13
CA ASN A 45 7.70 6.72 -0.13
C ASN A 45 6.56 7.64 0.31
N ASN A 46 6.88 8.66 1.10
CA ASN A 46 5.97 9.74 1.44
C ASN A 46 6.67 11.06 1.13
N ASN A 47 6.29 11.71 0.03
CA ASN A 47 6.81 13.00 -0.42
C ASN A 47 8.35 13.04 -0.47
N GLY A 48 8.97 11.98 -1.00
CA GLY A 48 10.43 11.84 -1.13
C GLY A 48 11.10 11.16 0.06
N LYS A 49 10.43 11.04 1.21
CA LYS A 49 10.96 10.32 2.37
C LYS A 49 10.68 8.82 2.24
N ARG A 50 11.73 8.05 1.95
CA ARG A 50 11.66 6.58 1.83
C ARG A 50 11.79 5.91 3.19
N THR A 51 10.86 5.02 3.51
CA THR A 51 10.90 4.13 4.68
C THR A 51 10.93 2.69 4.19
N ILE A 52 11.97 1.96 4.55
CA ILE A 52 12.14 0.56 4.17
C ILE A 52 11.44 -0.33 5.20
N GLY A 53 10.55 -1.20 4.73
CA GLY A 53 9.89 -2.21 5.56
C GLY A 53 10.89 -3.25 6.08
N LYS A 54 10.67 -3.73 7.30
CA LYS A 54 11.52 -4.76 7.93
C LYS A 54 11.14 -6.18 7.51
N GLU A 55 9.89 -6.37 7.12
CA GLU A 55 9.37 -7.67 6.69
C GLU A 55 9.81 -8.00 5.27
N VAL A 56 10.00 -9.31 5.02
CA VAL A 56 10.35 -9.87 3.72
C VAL A 56 9.18 -10.72 3.24
N TYR A 57 8.80 -10.50 1.99
CA TYR A 57 7.70 -11.11 1.27
C TYR A 57 8.22 -11.90 0.08
N THR A 58 7.34 -12.69 -0.52
CA THR A 58 7.60 -13.43 -1.76
C THR A 58 6.81 -12.83 -2.91
N ASN A 59 7.12 -13.27 -4.13
CA ASN A 59 6.36 -12.90 -5.33
C ASN A 59 4.86 -13.24 -5.22
N GLN A 60 4.50 -14.19 -4.35
CA GLN A 60 3.12 -14.65 -4.18
C GLN A 60 2.30 -13.73 -3.26
N ASN A 61 2.92 -13.05 -2.30
CA ASN A 61 2.18 -12.34 -1.25
C ASN A 61 2.51 -10.85 -1.11
N PHE A 62 3.55 -10.34 -1.79
CA PHE A 62 3.90 -8.91 -1.69
C PHE A 62 2.78 -7.99 -2.19
N GLY A 63 2.01 -8.43 -3.19
CA GLY A 63 0.94 -7.63 -3.80
C GLY A 63 -0.19 -7.32 -2.83
N ASP A 64 -0.65 -8.31 -2.06
CA ASP A 64 -1.70 -8.10 -1.06
C ASP A 64 -1.20 -7.24 0.11
N LYS A 65 0.06 -7.41 0.51
CA LYS A 65 0.68 -6.55 1.54
C LYS A 65 0.86 -5.11 1.09
N LEU A 66 1.20 -4.90 -0.17
CA LEU A 66 1.24 -3.56 -0.77
C LEU A 66 -0.15 -2.92 -0.70
N ARG A 67 -1.21 -3.63 -1.09
CA ARG A 67 -2.60 -3.12 -1.01
C ARG A 67 -3.01 -2.85 0.43
N GLU A 68 -2.66 -3.73 1.37
CA GLU A 68 -2.94 -3.56 2.80
C GLU A 68 -2.35 -2.24 3.33
N ILE A 69 -1.10 -1.93 2.97
CA ILE A 69 -0.44 -0.68 3.35
C ILE A 69 -1.20 0.53 2.79
N TYR A 70 -1.57 0.50 1.51
CA TYR A 70 -2.36 1.58 0.90
C TYR A 70 -3.71 1.79 1.60
N VAL A 71 -4.43 0.71 1.92
CA VAL A 71 -5.70 0.77 2.65
C VAL A 71 -5.52 1.33 4.05
N HIS A 72 -4.47 0.90 4.76
CA HIS A 72 -4.15 1.42 6.09
C HIS A 72 -3.91 2.93 6.04
N ILE A 73 -3.09 3.41 5.10
CA ILE A 73 -2.78 4.83 4.93
C ILE A 73 -4.04 5.63 4.59
N TYR A 74 -4.82 5.17 3.61
CA TYR A 74 -6.07 5.80 3.19
C TYR A 74 -7.05 5.95 4.37
N ASN A 75 -7.27 4.87 5.12
CA ASN A 75 -8.15 4.88 6.28
C ASN A 75 -7.65 5.81 7.38
N LYS A 76 -6.34 5.82 7.65
CA LYS A 76 -5.73 6.68 8.66
C LYS A 76 -5.93 8.17 8.32
N MET A 77 -5.73 8.55 7.07
CA MET A 77 -5.90 9.94 6.62
C MET A 77 -7.37 10.38 6.64
N ASN A 78 -8.30 9.49 6.30
CA ASN A 78 -9.73 9.80 6.32
C ASN A 78 -10.38 9.75 7.70
N LYS A 79 -9.69 9.22 8.72
CA LYS A 79 -10.10 9.31 10.13
C LYS A 79 -9.63 10.60 10.81
N ASN A 80 -8.60 11.25 10.25
CA ASN A 80 -8.00 12.47 10.78
C ASN A 80 -8.50 13.75 10.08
N ASN A 81 -9.48 13.63 9.18
CA ASN A 81 -10.24 14.71 8.55
C ASN A 81 -11.71 14.57 8.96
#